data_AF-A0A7H0ND49-F1
#
_entry.id   AF-A0A7H0ND49-F1
#
_cell.length_a   1.000
_cell.length_b   1.000
_cell.length_c   1.000
_cell.angle_alpha   90.00
_cell.angle_beta   90.00
_cell.angle_gamma   90.00
#
_symmetry.space_group_name_H-M   'P 1'
#
loop_
_entity.id
_entity.type
_entity.pdbx_description
1 polymer ?
#
loop_
_entity_poly.entity_id
_entity_poly.type
_entity_poly.pdbx_seq_one_letter_code
_entity_poly.pdbx_strand_id
1 'polypeptide(L)'
;MTHEISGARGLRVSKVRLIRDGGEFDEYEFASGMLNILHGVRNSSKSTTLRVIDYCLGDRDNAAKALGAAVADAYVAVSTELRIDGVPYELSRSWSYGRMGKVSVNGEDLSAADFSDWILGALGWPNVHIPLGLNPSTAAELTPLSFRNTLRHFHRNEESWISFAHKEQEFVRRAVISQLLGFARPRATEAQSQFVLAQAKRRLAEAQAVDREVQQSTVQAVTAICESMNLPLVRSTAHVADARREVEAALEAVWHRRQELTNQIRVTRSASADSETPAGYDPSLTTLYSQVTRDLRQATDQVAALEHLHEEHVRSANTVNGEIGRMKRLITSVGIFDALPVRLCPACEQDIDPARHHADTACYVCYQDVDDDKRQRRAQVEIRSLKSELDDLDEVVSHTLADLTAVRAMQEDLQAKQVDLAHQLNAERTAQLAPFVAALEELAAQIARLEHKLTAFPAIEAIFQRRDQAREALKVAEQAVDALDNDASAPLISGAKPTDRCSAFADRMNGFLAEFRGDPWVDHDVSVRDSDLTFYVGTRPWDQALGAEAKVLFFLAYSYATLFLEHDLDDECAFPGLLLLDNPYQQGINENVVRRVLRTLAQAASETGTQVISTQALTPPADPKTIRVLSMPRAYAAP
;
A
#
# COMPACT_ATOMS: atom_id res chain seq x y z
N MET A 1 12.41 -56.77 39.19
CA MET A 1 12.15 -56.61 37.75
C MET A 1 13.51 -56.41 37.09
N THR A 2 14.00 -57.45 36.42
CA THR A 2 15.24 -57.45 35.66
C THR A 2 15.05 -56.54 34.45
N HIS A 3 15.64 -55.33 34.48
CA HIS A 3 15.83 -54.52 33.29
C HIS A 3 16.70 -55.33 32.33
N GLU A 4 16.11 -55.88 31.26
CA GLU A 4 16.86 -56.22 30.06
C GLU A 4 17.59 -54.94 29.63
N ILE A 5 18.91 -54.98 29.57
CA ILE A 5 19.73 -53.87 29.07
C ILE A 5 19.35 -53.68 27.61
N SER A 6 18.42 -52.75 27.37
CA SER A 6 17.97 -52.30 26.05
C SER A 6 19.07 -51.42 25.44
N GLY A 7 20.22 -52.01 25.09
CA GLY A 7 21.36 -51.32 24.48
C GLY A 7 21.10 -50.77 23.07
N ALA A 8 19.83 -50.70 22.65
CA ALA A 8 19.40 -50.24 21.34
C ALA A 8 19.08 -48.74 21.29
N ARG A 9 18.82 -48.08 22.43
CA ARG A 9 18.36 -46.68 22.47
C ARG A 9 19.43 -45.67 22.03
N GLY A 10 18.99 -44.62 21.36
CA GLY A 10 19.81 -43.54 20.82
C GLY A 10 20.40 -43.86 19.44
N LEU A 11 21.38 -43.06 19.03
CA LEU A 11 22.00 -43.14 17.71
C LEU A 11 23.25 -44.03 17.75
N ARG A 12 23.44 -44.85 16.71
CA ARG A 12 24.68 -45.62 16.47
C ARG A 12 25.07 -45.52 15.00
N VAL A 13 26.29 -45.12 14.71
CA VAL A 13 26.84 -45.15 13.34
C VAL A 13 27.38 -46.55 13.08
N SER A 14 26.90 -47.19 12.03
CA SER A 14 27.36 -48.52 11.60
C SER A 14 28.46 -48.38 10.55
N LYS A 15 28.25 -47.53 9.55
CA LYS A 15 29.18 -47.36 8.42
C LYS A 15 29.21 -45.92 7.93
N VAL A 16 30.35 -45.52 7.38
CA VAL A 16 30.51 -44.26 6.62
C VAL A 16 31.12 -44.59 5.27
N ARG A 17 30.56 -44.01 4.19
CA ARG A 17 31.04 -44.14 2.82
C ARG A 17 31.32 -42.78 2.19
N LEU A 18 32.43 -42.68 1.47
CA LEU A 18 32.74 -41.54 0.60
C LEU A 18 32.78 -42.04 -0.85
N ILE A 19 31.91 -41.54 -1.71
CA ILE A 19 31.62 -42.08 -3.04
C ILE A 19 32.24 -41.17 -4.12
N ARG A 20 33.03 -41.74 -5.01
CA ARG A 20 33.68 -41.07 -6.15
C ARG A 20 32.78 -41.09 -7.39
N ASP A 21 33.08 -40.24 -8.37
CA ASP A 21 32.32 -40.14 -9.62
C ASP A 21 32.22 -41.47 -10.39
N GLY A 22 33.27 -42.29 -10.34
CA GLY A 22 33.28 -43.62 -10.95
C GLY A 22 32.56 -44.73 -10.15
N GLY A 23 31.91 -44.42 -9.03
CA GLY A 23 31.24 -45.38 -8.15
C GLY A 23 32.17 -46.12 -7.17
N GLU A 24 33.49 -45.93 -7.26
CA GLU A 24 34.43 -46.37 -6.22
C GLU A 24 34.15 -45.62 -4.91
N PHE A 25 34.32 -46.29 -3.77
CA PHE A 25 34.10 -45.67 -2.47
C PHE A 25 35.11 -46.09 -1.42
N ASP A 26 35.35 -45.20 -0.46
CA ASP A 26 36.05 -45.52 0.77
C ASP A 26 35.03 -45.81 1.87
N GLU A 27 35.15 -46.96 2.56
CA GLU A 27 34.22 -47.40 3.60
C GLU A 27 34.93 -47.58 4.95
N TYR A 28 34.26 -47.13 6.02
CA TYR A 28 34.69 -47.31 7.40
C TYR A 28 33.55 -47.89 8.24
N GLU A 29 33.77 -49.06 8.86
CA GLU A 29 32.79 -49.73 9.71
C GLU A 29 33.08 -49.52 11.20
N PHE A 30 32.04 -49.23 11.98
CA PHE A 30 32.15 -48.96 13.41
C PHE A 30 31.42 -50.03 14.23
N ALA A 31 31.93 -50.32 15.42
CA ALA A 31 31.27 -51.18 16.40
C ALA A 31 30.40 -50.34 17.36
N SER A 32 29.27 -50.90 17.79
CA SER A 32 28.44 -50.32 18.87
C SER A 32 28.89 -50.87 20.24
N GLY A 33 28.59 -50.17 21.33
CA GLY A 33 28.97 -50.59 22.69
C GLY A 33 30.48 -50.54 22.96
N MET A 34 31.23 -49.75 22.19
CA MET A 34 32.70 -49.71 22.22
C MET A 34 33.21 -48.32 21.85
N LEU A 35 34.49 -48.06 22.18
CA LEU A 35 35.26 -46.94 21.66
C LEU A 35 35.91 -47.31 20.32
N ASN A 36 35.51 -46.63 19.26
CA ASN A 36 36.11 -46.73 17.94
C ASN A 36 37.16 -45.62 17.77
N ILE A 37 38.41 -45.99 17.45
CA ILE A 37 39.49 -45.03 17.27
C ILE A 37 39.94 -45.05 15.81
N LEU A 38 39.72 -43.93 15.11
CA LEU A 38 40.31 -43.66 13.81
C LEU A 38 41.77 -43.24 14.03
N HIS A 39 42.70 -44.14 13.73
CA HIS A 39 44.13 -43.94 13.97
C HIS A 39 44.92 -43.86 12.66
N GLY A 40 45.82 -42.89 12.54
CA GLY A 40 46.66 -42.72 11.36
C GLY A 40 47.50 -41.45 11.40
N VAL A 41 48.43 -41.30 10.45
CA VAL A 41 49.33 -40.15 10.32
C VAL A 41 48.56 -38.83 10.08
N ARG A 42 49.21 -37.67 10.22
CA ARG A 42 48.58 -36.39 9.86
C ARG A 42 48.04 -36.44 8.42
N ASN A 43 46.89 -35.80 8.19
CA ASN A 43 46.17 -35.78 6.90
C ASN A 43 45.62 -37.14 6.41
N SER A 44 45.39 -38.09 7.32
CA SER A 44 44.82 -39.40 6.98
C SER A 44 43.28 -39.46 6.98
N SER A 45 42.59 -38.37 6.67
CA SER A 45 41.11 -38.25 6.67
C SER A 45 40.36 -38.65 7.95
N LYS A 46 41.03 -38.69 9.11
CA LYS A 46 40.40 -38.98 10.41
C LYS A 46 39.29 -37.98 10.74
N SER A 47 39.65 -36.71 10.86
CA SER A 47 38.71 -35.62 11.16
C SER A 47 37.70 -35.44 10.02
N THR A 48 38.11 -35.68 8.77
CA THR A 48 37.19 -35.73 7.61
C THR A 48 36.09 -36.78 7.81
N THR A 49 36.40 -37.96 8.34
CA THR A 49 35.39 -39.01 8.56
C THR A 49 34.35 -38.56 9.59
N LEU A 50 34.77 -37.90 10.68
CA LEU A 50 33.83 -37.30 11.64
C LEU A 50 33.02 -36.16 11.01
N ARG A 51 33.66 -35.31 10.18
CA ARG A 51 32.96 -34.26 9.41
C ARG A 51 31.95 -34.84 8.42
N VAL A 52 32.17 -36.03 7.87
CA VAL A 52 31.18 -36.71 7.02
C VAL A 52 29.98 -37.17 7.84
N ILE A 53 30.20 -37.79 9.00
CA ILE A 53 29.10 -38.16 9.92
C ILE A 53 28.30 -36.91 10.29
N ASP A 54 29.02 -35.86 10.71
CA ASP A 54 28.41 -34.58 11.02
C ASP A 54 27.65 -34.07 9.80
N TYR A 55 28.23 -33.93 8.62
CA TYR A 55 27.57 -33.45 7.40
C TYR A 55 26.26 -34.17 7.08
N CYS A 56 26.26 -35.51 7.14
CA CYS A 56 25.07 -36.35 6.94
C CYS A 56 23.99 -36.09 8.00
N LEU A 57 24.38 -35.77 9.24
CA LEU A 57 23.48 -35.39 10.33
C LEU A 57 22.97 -33.93 10.23
N GLY A 58 22.92 -33.36 9.03
CA GLY A 58 22.12 -32.16 8.73
C GLY A 58 22.89 -30.84 8.70
N ASP A 59 24.14 -30.82 8.21
CA ASP A 59 24.96 -29.59 8.23
C ASP A 59 24.41 -28.68 7.15
N ARG A 60 24.42 -27.36 7.37
CA ARG A 60 23.88 -26.40 6.42
C ARG A 60 24.95 -25.81 5.51
N ASP A 61 26.23 -26.03 5.83
CA ASP A 61 27.32 -25.61 4.97
C ASP A 61 27.36 -26.44 3.66
N ASN A 62 28.02 -25.92 2.63
CA ASN A 62 28.27 -26.68 1.40
C ASN A 62 29.39 -27.72 1.61
N ALA A 63 29.49 -28.71 0.73
CA ALA A 63 30.47 -29.79 0.85
C ALA A 63 31.92 -29.28 0.98
N ALA A 64 32.31 -28.26 0.22
CA ALA A 64 33.66 -27.71 0.26
C ALA A 64 34.00 -27.06 1.61
N LYS A 65 33.03 -26.38 2.24
CA LYS A 65 33.21 -25.75 3.55
C LYS A 65 33.11 -26.76 4.70
N ALA A 66 32.16 -27.68 4.64
CA ALA A 66 31.92 -28.68 5.68
C ALA A 66 32.99 -29.80 5.71
N LEU A 67 33.35 -30.33 4.54
CA LEU A 67 34.26 -31.47 4.40
C LEU A 67 35.69 -31.07 4.01
N GLY A 68 35.86 -29.88 3.41
CA GLY A 68 37.10 -29.40 2.82
C GLY A 68 37.13 -29.54 1.30
N ALA A 69 37.76 -28.58 0.60
CA ALA A 69 37.79 -28.53 -0.87
C ALA A 69 38.31 -29.84 -1.51
N ALA A 70 39.41 -30.38 -0.98
CA ALA A 70 39.99 -31.64 -1.50
C ALA A 70 39.01 -32.83 -1.46
N VAL A 71 38.10 -32.86 -0.48
CA VAL A 71 37.08 -33.91 -0.35
C VAL A 71 35.91 -33.63 -1.30
N ALA A 72 35.49 -32.37 -1.40
CA ALA A 72 34.42 -31.98 -2.32
C ALA A 72 34.80 -32.21 -3.80
N ASP A 73 36.09 -32.08 -4.14
CA ASP A 73 36.61 -32.31 -5.48
C ASP A 73 36.81 -33.80 -5.80
N ALA A 74 37.20 -34.61 -4.81
CA ALA A 74 37.52 -36.02 -5.00
C ALA A 74 36.30 -36.96 -4.97
N TYR A 75 35.21 -36.51 -4.34
CA TYR A 75 33.99 -37.30 -4.14
C TYR A 75 32.78 -36.58 -4.75
N VAL A 76 31.69 -37.30 -4.98
CA VAL A 76 30.41 -36.75 -5.50
C VAL A 76 29.26 -36.89 -4.49
N ALA A 77 29.40 -37.83 -3.57
CA ALA A 77 28.42 -38.08 -2.51
C ALA A 77 29.08 -38.71 -1.29
N VAL A 78 28.39 -38.63 -0.15
CA VAL A 78 28.72 -39.33 1.08
C VAL A 78 27.48 -39.99 1.67
N SER A 79 27.66 -41.10 2.38
CA SER A 79 26.58 -41.71 3.15
C SER A 79 27.05 -42.25 4.49
N THR A 80 26.10 -42.33 5.43
CA THR A 80 26.28 -42.87 6.76
C THR A 80 25.11 -43.82 7.03
N GLU A 81 25.42 -45.10 7.25
CA GLU A 81 24.44 -46.06 7.77
C GLU A 81 24.42 -45.93 9.29
N LEU A 82 23.24 -45.69 9.86
CA LEU A 82 23.06 -45.54 11.29
C LEU A 82 21.88 -46.38 11.79
N ARG A 83 21.81 -46.56 13.10
CA ARG A 83 20.67 -47.12 13.81
C ARG A 83 20.15 -46.10 14.80
N ILE A 84 18.83 -45.92 14.83
CA ILE A 84 18.13 -45.11 15.84
C ILE A 84 17.21 -46.07 16.58
N ASP A 85 17.40 -46.23 17.88
CA ASP A 85 16.61 -47.16 18.70
C ASP A 85 16.60 -48.59 18.12
N GLY A 86 17.73 -49.01 17.53
CA GLY A 86 17.91 -50.29 16.84
C GLY A 86 17.40 -50.35 15.40
N VAL A 87 16.61 -49.37 14.93
CA VAL A 87 16.06 -49.32 13.57
C VAL A 87 17.12 -48.78 12.59
N PRO A 88 17.44 -49.49 11.49
CA PRO A 88 18.45 -49.06 10.53
C PRO A 88 17.95 -47.96 9.59
N TYR A 89 18.80 -46.97 9.34
CA TYR A 89 18.61 -45.89 8.37
C TYR A 89 19.89 -45.65 7.58
N GLU A 90 19.73 -45.29 6.31
CA GLU A 90 20.81 -44.75 5.48
C GLU A 90 20.59 -43.24 5.31
N LEU A 91 21.55 -42.45 5.77
CA LEU A 91 21.62 -41.03 5.48
C LEU A 91 22.62 -40.81 4.35
N SER A 92 22.24 -40.07 3.32
CA SER A 92 23.18 -39.71 2.25
C SER A 92 23.05 -38.26 1.82
N ARG A 93 24.14 -37.72 1.28
CA ARG A 93 24.20 -36.39 0.69
C ARG A 93 24.99 -36.44 -0.60
N SER A 94 24.42 -35.86 -1.64
CA SER A 94 25.06 -35.69 -2.94
C SER A 94 25.14 -34.20 -3.26
N TRP A 95 26.25 -33.77 -3.85
CA TRP A 95 26.39 -32.42 -4.41
C TRP A 95 26.25 -32.40 -5.94
N SER A 96 25.72 -33.49 -6.52
CA SER A 96 25.20 -33.49 -7.88
C SER A 96 24.08 -32.45 -8.06
N TYR A 97 23.96 -31.89 -9.26
CA TYR A 97 22.96 -30.88 -9.60
C TYR A 97 21.54 -31.30 -9.16
N GLY A 98 20.82 -30.41 -8.46
CA GLY A 98 19.45 -30.64 -7.97
C GLY A 98 19.32 -31.28 -6.57
N ARG A 99 20.41 -31.79 -5.97
CA ARG A 99 20.40 -32.39 -4.61
C ARG A 99 21.25 -31.64 -3.58
N MET A 100 21.88 -30.53 -4.00
CA MET A 100 22.73 -29.73 -3.13
C MET A 100 21.97 -29.23 -1.89
N GLY A 101 22.52 -29.49 -0.70
CA GLY A 101 21.99 -29.02 0.58
C GLY A 101 20.84 -29.85 1.18
N LYS A 102 20.43 -30.95 0.53
CA LYS A 102 19.41 -31.88 1.06
C LYS A 102 20.07 -33.05 1.79
N VAL A 103 19.35 -33.62 2.76
CA VAL A 103 19.69 -34.91 3.40
C VAL A 103 18.74 -35.95 2.85
N SER A 104 19.26 -37.00 2.22
CA SER A 104 18.44 -38.14 1.79
C SER A 104 18.37 -39.16 2.92
N VAL A 105 17.16 -39.51 3.35
CA VAL A 105 16.90 -40.55 4.36
C VAL A 105 16.27 -41.74 3.65
N ASN A 106 16.97 -42.87 3.59
CA ASN A 106 16.50 -44.07 2.87
C ASN A 106 16.04 -43.77 1.41
N GLY A 107 16.65 -42.78 0.77
CA GLY A 107 16.34 -42.34 -0.60
C GLY A 107 15.31 -41.20 -0.71
N GLU A 108 14.71 -40.74 0.38
CA GLU A 108 13.81 -39.58 0.41
C GLU A 108 14.57 -38.29 0.77
N ASP A 109 14.54 -37.29 -0.11
CA ASP A 109 15.29 -36.04 0.06
C ASP A 109 14.55 -35.02 0.95
N LEU A 110 15.08 -34.77 2.13
CA LEU A 110 14.60 -33.77 3.09
C LEU A 110 15.43 -32.48 3.05
N SER A 111 14.81 -31.33 3.32
CA SER A 111 15.57 -30.12 3.62
C SER A 111 16.30 -30.25 4.97
N ALA A 112 17.30 -29.40 5.24
CA ALA A 112 18.00 -29.45 6.53
C ALA A 112 17.09 -29.13 7.74
N ALA A 113 16.00 -28.39 7.54
CA ALA A 113 15.01 -28.13 8.58
C ALA A 113 14.13 -29.36 8.80
N ASP A 114 13.56 -29.92 7.74
CA ASP A 114 12.69 -31.11 7.82
C ASP A 114 13.46 -32.32 8.36
N PHE A 115 14.75 -32.46 8.00
CA PHE A 115 15.63 -33.49 8.56
C PHE A 115 15.80 -33.35 10.07
N SER A 116 15.92 -32.12 10.59
CA SER A 116 16.04 -31.88 12.03
C SER A 116 14.77 -32.35 12.76
N ASP A 117 13.59 -32.04 12.22
CA ASP A 117 12.33 -32.47 12.82
C ASP A 117 12.16 -33.99 12.73
N TRP A 118 12.51 -34.57 11.58
CA TRP A 118 12.50 -36.01 11.36
C TRP A 118 13.38 -36.76 12.37
N ILE A 119 14.65 -36.36 12.54
CA ILE A 119 15.58 -37.08 13.41
C ILE A 119 15.21 -36.91 14.90
N LEU A 120 14.71 -35.75 15.31
CA LEU A 120 14.18 -35.55 16.67
C LEU A 120 12.99 -36.49 16.92
N GLY A 121 12.08 -36.59 15.97
CA GLY A 121 10.94 -37.52 16.04
C GLY A 121 11.37 -38.98 16.07
N ALA A 122 12.33 -39.37 15.23
CA ALA A 122 12.88 -40.73 15.19
C ALA A 122 13.57 -41.13 16.50
N LEU A 123 14.20 -40.17 17.20
CA LEU A 123 14.84 -40.36 18.52
C LEU A 123 13.84 -40.24 19.70
N GLY A 124 12.57 -39.92 19.45
CA GLY A 124 11.59 -39.63 20.49
C GLY A 124 11.86 -38.34 21.28
N TRP A 125 12.74 -37.47 20.79
CA TRP A 125 13.12 -36.23 21.46
C TRP A 125 12.08 -35.13 21.26
N PRO A 126 11.88 -34.24 22.24
CA PRO A 126 10.86 -33.20 22.14
C PRO A 126 11.26 -32.13 21.12
N ASN A 127 10.36 -31.84 20.16
CA ASN A 127 10.49 -30.69 19.28
C ASN A 127 9.91 -29.45 19.98
N VAL A 128 10.79 -28.64 20.59
CA VAL A 128 10.40 -27.47 21.40
C VAL A 128 10.82 -26.18 20.71
N HIS A 129 10.01 -25.14 20.93
CA HIS A 129 10.35 -23.78 20.56
C HIS A 129 10.76 -23.01 21.81
N ILE A 130 11.88 -22.28 21.71
CA ILE A 130 12.45 -21.52 22.83
C ILE A 130 12.49 -20.03 22.49
N PRO A 131 12.34 -19.12 23.46
CA PRO A 131 12.49 -17.69 23.21
C PRO A 131 13.88 -17.34 22.70
N LEU A 132 13.96 -16.44 21.72
CA LEU A 132 15.22 -15.89 21.22
C LEU A 132 15.81 -14.90 22.24
N GLY A 133 16.46 -15.43 23.29
CA GLY A 133 17.07 -14.67 24.37
C GLY A 133 16.96 -15.35 25.73
N LEU A 134 17.69 -14.82 26.72
CA LEU A 134 17.68 -15.38 28.09
C LEU A 134 16.36 -15.15 28.84
N ASN A 135 15.70 -14.03 28.56
CA ASN A 135 14.46 -13.65 29.22
C ASN A 135 13.29 -13.81 28.23
N PRO A 136 12.36 -14.74 28.48
CA PRO A 136 11.20 -14.95 27.62
C PRO A 136 10.34 -13.70 27.41
N SER A 137 10.23 -12.84 28.44
CA SER A 137 9.39 -11.64 28.39
C SER A 137 9.90 -10.55 27.43
N THR A 138 11.21 -10.53 27.17
CA THR A 138 11.84 -9.54 26.28
C THR A 138 12.17 -10.12 24.90
N ALA A 139 11.90 -11.40 24.66
CA ALA A 139 12.22 -12.03 23.39
C ALA A 139 11.35 -11.46 22.25
N ALA A 140 11.96 -11.38 21.06
CA ALA A 140 11.27 -10.92 19.85
C ALA A 140 10.42 -12.04 19.23
N GLU A 141 10.96 -13.26 19.21
CA GLU A 141 10.35 -14.44 18.60
C GLU A 141 10.71 -15.72 19.35
N LEU A 142 10.06 -16.82 18.98
CA LEU A 142 10.45 -18.17 19.37
C LEU A 142 11.23 -18.82 18.22
N THR A 143 12.26 -19.59 18.55
CA THR A 143 13.09 -20.33 17.59
C THR A 143 13.07 -21.82 17.92
N PRO A 144 13.05 -22.72 16.92
CA PRO A 144 13.06 -24.16 17.17
C PRO A 144 14.41 -24.63 17.73
N LEU A 145 14.38 -25.50 18.73
CA LEU A 145 15.56 -26.20 19.22
C LEU A 145 15.87 -27.38 18.31
N SER A 146 16.77 -27.16 17.34
CA SER A 146 17.08 -28.15 16.31
C SER A 146 17.96 -29.29 16.83
N PHE A 147 17.93 -30.44 16.16
CA PHE A 147 18.84 -31.56 16.43
C PHE A 147 20.30 -31.12 16.40
N ARG A 148 20.63 -30.14 15.54
CA ARG A 148 21.97 -29.57 15.44
C ARG A 148 22.46 -28.89 16.70
N ASN A 149 21.56 -28.27 17.46
CA ASN A 149 21.92 -27.69 18.75
C ASN A 149 22.35 -28.81 19.71
N THR A 150 21.57 -29.88 19.78
CA THR A 150 21.87 -31.04 20.65
C THR A 150 23.11 -31.82 20.20
N LEU A 151 23.30 -32.03 18.89
CA LEU A 151 24.45 -32.75 18.33
C LEU A 151 25.79 -32.17 18.79
N ARG A 152 25.90 -30.83 18.87
CA ARG A 152 27.14 -30.14 19.28
C ARG A 152 27.53 -30.38 20.75
N HIS A 153 26.65 -30.97 21.55
CA HIS A 153 26.94 -31.35 22.93
C HIS A 153 27.55 -32.76 23.05
N PHE A 154 27.29 -33.64 22.08
CA PHE A 154 27.87 -34.98 21.98
C PHE A 154 28.75 -35.18 20.72
N HIS A 155 29.06 -34.10 20.02
CA HIS A 155 30.09 -34.02 18.99
C HIS A 155 31.07 -32.89 19.34
N ARG A 156 32.27 -33.29 19.79
CA ARG A 156 33.37 -32.38 20.08
C ARG A 156 34.31 -32.31 18.89
N ASN A 157 34.22 -31.23 18.11
CA ASN A 157 35.21 -30.91 17.08
C ASN A 157 36.47 -30.24 17.69
N GLU A 158 37.53 -30.08 16.89
CA GLU A 158 38.81 -29.47 17.30
C GLU A 158 38.66 -28.07 17.94
N GLU A 159 37.62 -27.31 17.62
CA GLU A 159 37.39 -25.95 18.14
C GLU A 159 36.56 -25.91 19.43
N SER A 160 36.01 -27.04 19.88
CA SER A 160 34.98 -27.10 20.95
C SER A 160 35.48 -27.64 22.29
N TRP A 161 36.79 -27.73 22.50
CA TRP A 161 37.39 -28.36 23.70
C TRP A 161 37.45 -27.49 24.95
N ILE A 162 37.16 -26.19 24.84
CA ILE A 162 37.19 -25.23 25.97
C ILE A 162 35.88 -24.44 26.16
N SER A 163 34.82 -24.82 25.44
CA SER A 163 33.51 -24.19 25.57
C SER A 163 32.40 -25.21 25.36
N PHE A 164 31.20 -24.94 25.88
CA PHE A 164 30.00 -25.63 25.42
C PHE A 164 29.78 -25.21 23.97
N ALA A 165 29.75 -26.19 23.04
CA ALA A 165 29.46 -26.00 21.62
C ALA A 165 29.97 -24.65 21.03
N HIS A 166 31.16 -24.63 20.42
CA HIS A 166 31.84 -23.41 19.96
C HIS A 166 30.92 -22.39 19.23
N LYS A 167 30.75 -21.17 19.76
CA LYS A 167 29.83 -20.08 19.30
C LYS A 167 28.34 -20.28 19.60
N GLU A 168 27.98 -21.20 20.49
CA GLU A 168 26.60 -21.31 20.95
C GLU A 168 26.20 -20.18 21.90
N GLN A 169 25.00 -19.66 21.70
CA GLN A 169 24.41 -18.64 22.57
C GLN A 169 23.85 -19.30 23.84
N GLU A 170 23.93 -18.59 24.95
CA GLU A 170 23.63 -19.18 26.26
C GLU A 170 22.20 -19.71 26.40
N PHE A 171 21.19 -19.04 25.84
CA PHE A 171 19.80 -19.54 25.92
C PHE A 171 19.62 -20.87 25.17
N VAL A 172 20.35 -21.09 24.07
CA VAL A 172 20.37 -22.36 23.35
C VAL A 172 21.03 -23.43 24.20
N ARG A 173 22.21 -23.14 24.78
CA ARG A 173 22.92 -24.05 25.69
C ARG A 173 22.00 -24.55 26.80
N ARG A 174 21.30 -23.63 27.47
CA ARG A 174 20.36 -23.94 28.56
C ARG A 174 19.22 -24.85 28.05
N ALA A 175 18.67 -24.53 26.88
CA ALA A 175 17.64 -25.36 26.27
C ALA A 175 18.14 -26.78 25.94
N VAL A 176 19.33 -26.93 25.34
CA VAL A 176 19.94 -28.23 25.06
C VAL A 176 20.17 -29.03 26.35
N ILE A 177 20.71 -28.41 27.40
CA ILE A 177 20.91 -29.09 28.69
C ILE A 177 19.56 -29.55 29.25
N SER A 178 18.52 -28.72 29.21
CA SER A 178 17.18 -29.16 29.62
C SER A 178 16.62 -30.31 28.79
N GLN A 179 16.97 -30.39 27.49
CA GLN A 179 16.57 -31.49 26.62
C GLN A 179 17.32 -32.77 26.98
N LEU A 180 18.64 -32.72 27.10
CA LEU A 180 19.47 -33.86 27.52
C LEU A 180 19.03 -34.43 28.87
N LEU A 181 18.71 -33.55 29.82
CA LEU A 181 18.27 -33.97 31.15
C LEU A 181 16.78 -34.35 31.22
N GLY A 182 15.98 -34.09 30.19
CA GLY A 182 14.60 -34.55 30.08
C GLY A 182 13.52 -33.64 30.67
N PHE A 183 13.80 -32.34 30.81
CA PHE A 183 12.82 -31.35 31.27
C PHE A 183 12.68 -30.14 30.34
N ALA A 184 13.07 -30.29 29.07
CA ALA A 184 12.89 -29.24 28.05
C ALA A 184 11.43 -28.89 27.81
N ARG A 185 10.52 -29.87 27.76
CA ARG A 185 9.08 -29.62 27.55
C ARG A 185 8.48 -28.69 28.62
N PRO A 186 8.51 -29.02 29.92
CA PRO A 186 7.91 -28.16 30.94
C PRO A 186 8.56 -26.76 30.95
N ARG A 187 9.89 -26.68 30.81
CA ARG A 187 10.61 -25.41 30.78
C ARG A 187 10.28 -24.56 29.55
N ALA A 188 10.13 -25.17 28.37
CA ALA A 188 9.73 -24.49 27.15
C ALA A 188 8.28 -24.03 27.20
N THR A 189 7.37 -24.84 27.75
CA THR A 189 5.97 -24.43 27.98
C THR A 189 5.88 -23.23 28.91
N GLU A 190 6.61 -23.23 30.03
CA GLU A 190 6.66 -22.08 30.94
C GLU A 190 7.19 -20.83 30.23
N ALA A 191 8.31 -20.96 29.52
CA ALA A 191 8.91 -19.86 28.76
C ALA A 191 7.96 -19.34 27.66
N GLN A 192 7.23 -20.22 26.99
CA GLN A 192 6.25 -19.85 25.96
C GLN A 192 5.07 -19.09 26.57
N SER A 193 4.53 -19.53 27.71
CA SER A 193 3.49 -18.80 28.43
C SER A 193 3.95 -17.39 28.82
N GLN A 194 5.17 -17.26 29.35
CA GLN A 194 5.76 -15.95 29.68
C GLN A 194 5.94 -15.07 28.43
N PHE A 195 6.37 -15.64 27.31
CA PHE A 195 6.52 -14.92 26.04
C PHE A 195 5.18 -14.39 25.51
N VAL A 196 4.15 -15.25 25.47
CA VAL A 196 2.80 -14.89 25.00
C VAL A 196 2.20 -13.81 25.90
N LEU A 197 2.34 -13.95 27.22
CA LEU A 197 1.89 -12.95 28.18
C LEU A 197 2.60 -11.60 27.97
N ALA A 198 3.91 -11.60 27.75
CA ALA A 198 4.65 -10.37 27.49
C ALA A 198 4.28 -9.72 26.14
N GLN A 199 3.96 -10.52 25.12
CA GLN A 199 3.43 -10.00 23.86
C GLN A 199 2.04 -9.36 24.05
N ALA A 200 1.16 -9.99 24.85
CA ALA A 200 -0.13 -9.42 25.21
C ALA A 200 0.02 -8.09 25.99
N LYS A 201 0.93 -8.04 26.97
CA LYS A 201 1.24 -6.82 27.74
C LYS A 201 1.79 -5.69 26.85
N ARG A 202 2.60 -6.00 25.83
CA ARG A 202 3.04 -5.01 24.82
C ARG A 202 1.87 -4.47 24.01
N ARG A 203 1.00 -5.34 23.49
CA ARG A 203 -0.21 -4.93 22.75
C ARG A 203 -1.14 -4.08 23.61
N LEU A 204 -1.26 -4.40 24.89
CA LEU A 204 -2.02 -3.58 25.86
C LEU A 204 -1.41 -2.19 26.01
N ALA A 205 -0.09 -2.09 26.20
CA ALA A 205 0.60 -0.81 26.31
C ALA A 205 0.44 0.06 25.03
N GLU A 206 0.50 -0.57 23.86
CA GLU A 206 0.23 0.08 22.56
C GLU A 206 -1.22 0.57 22.48
N ALA A 207 -2.21 -0.27 22.83
CA ALA A 207 -3.62 0.11 22.85
C ALA A 207 -3.90 1.26 23.84
N GLN A 208 -3.27 1.24 25.01
CA GLN A 208 -3.34 2.34 26.00
C GLN A 208 -2.73 3.64 25.48
N ALA A 209 -1.66 3.58 24.69
CA ALA A 209 -1.08 4.76 24.06
C ALA A 209 -2.03 5.34 23.00
N VAL A 210 -2.58 4.48 22.14
CA VAL A 210 -3.54 4.88 21.10
C VAL A 210 -4.82 5.45 21.71
N ASP A 211 -5.41 4.81 22.72
CA ASP A 211 -6.60 5.35 23.38
C ASP A 211 -6.33 6.73 23.98
N ARG A 212 -5.21 6.92 24.72
CA ARG A 212 -4.86 8.24 25.26
C ARG A 212 -4.73 9.32 24.18
N GLU A 213 -4.05 9.02 23.08
CA GLU A 213 -3.89 9.93 21.95
C GLU A 213 -5.25 10.26 21.29
N VAL A 214 -6.09 9.25 21.06
CA VAL A 214 -7.41 9.44 20.45
C VAL A 214 -8.36 10.20 21.38
N GLN A 215 -8.34 9.96 22.69
CA GLN A 215 -9.12 10.72 23.67
C GLN A 215 -8.72 12.21 23.64
N GLN A 216 -7.42 12.51 23.69
CA GLN A 216 -6.91 13.88 23.67
C GLN A 216 -7.26 14.59 22.36
N SER A 217 -6.98 13.96 21.22
CA SER A 217 -7.27 14.53 19.89
C SER A 217 -8.78 14.67 19.63
N THR A 218 -9.60 13.75 20.12
CA THR A 218 -11.07 13.85 20.03
C THR A 218 -11.59 15.09 20.74
N VAL A 219 -11.17 15.32 21.99
CA VAL A 219 -11.61 16.50 22.75
C VAL A 219 -11.21 17.80 22.03
N GLN A 220 -9.98 17.88 21.53
CA GLN A 220 -9.49 19.06 20.80
C GLN A 220 -10.25 19.29 19.49
N ALA A 221 -10.36 18.25 18.65
CA ALA A 221 -10.99 18.35 17.33
C ALA A 221 -12.48 18.66 17.43
N VAL A 222 -13.22 17.96 18.32
CA VAL A 222 -14.65 18.21 18.51
C VAL A 222 -14.89 19.61 19.06
N THR A 223 -14.09 20.07 20.04
CA THR A 223 -14.22 21.43 20.58
C THR A 223 -13.99 22.48 19.49
N ALA A 224 -12.92 22.36 18.70
CA ALA A 224 -12.61 23.30 17.63
C ALA A 224 -13.71 23.34 16.55
N ILE A 225 -14.25 22.19 16.13
CA ILE A 225 -15.37 22.12 15.17
C ILE A 225 -16.63 22.75 15.78
N CYS A 226 -16.94 22.47 17.05
CA CYS A 226 -18.12 23.04 17.70
C CYS A 226 -18.02 24.57 17.83
N GLU A 227 -16.87 25.09 18.24
CA GLU A 227 -16.63 26.54 18.37
C GLU A 227 -16.68 27.26 17.02
N SER A 228 -15.98 26.75 16.00
CA SER A 228 -15.95 27.35 14.66
C SER A 228 -17.32 27.36 13.97
N MET A 229 -18.14 26.34 14.21
CA MET A 229 -19.46 26.20 13.59
C MET A 229 -20.60 26.72 14.48
N ASN A 230 -20.27 27.24 15.67
CA ASN A 230 -21.25 27.64 16.69
C ASN A 230 -22.31 26.54 16.92
N LEU A 231 -21.84 25.32 17.18
CA LEU A 231 -22.62 24.13 17.53
C LEU A 231 -22.54 23.88 19.04
N PRO A 232 -23.56 23.24 19.64
CA PRO A 232 -23.49 22.83 21.04
C PRO A 232 -22.36 21.80 21.25
N LEU A 233 -21.67 21.88 22.40
CA LEU A 233 -20.55 20.98 22.69
C LEU A 233 -21.04 19.54 22.83
N VAL A 234 -20.61 18.70 21.90
CA VAL A 234 -21.03 17.30 21.82
C VAL A 234 -20.03 16.40 22.55
N ARG A 235 -20.51 15.35 23.25
CA ARG A 235 -19.66 14.45 24.08
C ARG A 235 -19.73 12.97 23.70
N SER A 236 -20.71 12.60 22.89
CA SER A 236 -20.97 11.22 22.47
C SER A 236 -21.64 11.20 21.10
N THR A 237 -21.60 10.06 20.42
CA THR A 237 -22.34 9.81 19.17
C THR A 237 -23.84 10.07 19.32
N ALA A 238 -24.43 9.72 20.47
CA ALA A 238 -25.83 10.04 20.77
C ALA A 238 -26.10 11.55 20.79
N HIS A 239 -25.23 12.33 21.46
CA HIS A 239 -25.37 13.79 21.46
C HIS A 239 -25.16 14.41 20.05
N VAL A 240 -24.37 13.77 19.17
CA VAL A 240 -24.20 14.22 17.77
C VAL A 240 -25.51 14.07 17.02
N ALA A 241 -26.18 12.93 17.18
CA ALA A 241 -27.48 12.69 16.55
C ALA A 241 -28.54 13.68 17.06
N ASP A 242 -28.53 14.02 18.36
CA ASP A 242 -29.44 15.01 18.94
C ASP A 242 -29.19 16.42 18.37
N ALA A 243 -27.94 16.87 18.38
CA ALA A 243 -27.57 18.19 17.84
C ALA A 243 -27.85 18.31 16.34
N ARG A 244 -27.64 17.22 15.58
CA ARG A 244 -27.99 17.16 14.16
C ARG A 244 -29.49 17.34 13.93
N ARG A 245 -30.32 16.61 14.69
CA ARG A 245 -31.78 16.73 14.60
C ARG A 245 -32.27 18.14 14.94
N GLU A 246 -31.64 18.81 15.89
CA GLU A 246 -31.96 20.20 16.23
C GLU A 246 -31.67 21.17 15.06
N VAL A 247 -30.52 21.03 14.40
CA VAL A 247 -30.16 21.84 13.23
C VAL A 247 -31.07 21.53 12.03
N GLU A 248 -31.41 20.27 11.80
CA GLU A 248 -32.36 19.85 10.75
C GLU A 248 -33.76 20.45 11.00
N ALA A 249 -34.25 20.43 12.24
CA ALA A 249 -35.53 21.03 12.59
C ALA A 249 -35.53 22.57 12.42
N ALA A 250 -34.42 23.24 12.79
CA ALA A 250 -34.26 24.67 12.55
C ALA A 250 -34.25 25.01 11.05
N LEU A 251 -33.59 24.18 10.23
CA LEU A 251 -33.56 24.35 8.78
C LEU A 251 -34.96 24.23 8.19
N GLU A 252 -35.72 23.21 8.59
CA GLU A 252 -37.11 23.00 8.13
C GLU A 252 -38.01 24.19 8.51
N ALA A 253 -37.86 24.75 9.71
CA ALA A 253 -38.60 25.93 10.13
C ALA A 253 -38.30 27.17 9.26
N VAL A 254 -37.04 27.38 8.88
CA VAL A 254 -36.64 28.48 7.97
C VAL A 254 -37.19 28.26 6.56
N TRP A 255 -37.18 27.01 6.06
CA TRP A 255 -37.80 26.65 4.77
C TRP A 255 -39.30 26.93 4.76
N HIS A 256 -40.02 26.53 5.81
CA HIS A 256 -41.43 26.84 5.97
C HIS A 256 -41.68 28.36 5.98
N ARG A 257 -40.84 29.12 6.70
CA ARG A 257 -40.98 30.59 6.75
C ARG A 257 -40.73 31.24 5.39
N ARG A 258 -39.76 30.76 4.63
CA ARG A 258 -39.50 31.20 3.24
C ARG A 258 -40.70 30.91 2.34
N GLN A 259 -41.30 29.73 2.47
CA GLN A 259 -42.47 29.35 1.68
C GLN A 259 -43.69 30.20 2.05
N GLU A 260 -43.90 30.49 3.33
CA GLU A 260 -44.95 31.38 3.82
C GLU A 260 -44.77 32.80 3.27
N LEU A 261 -43.55 33.36 3.33
CA LEU A 261 -43.23 34.68 2.78
C LEU A 261 -43.45 34.72 1.25
N THR A 262 -43.06 33.67 0.55
CA THR A 262 -43.28 33.54 -0.91
C THR A 262 -44.78 33.49 -1.24
N ASN A 263 -45.56 32.75 -0.43
CA ASN A 263 -47.01 32.69 -0.57
C ASN A 263 -47.66 34.05 -0.22
N GLN A 264 -47.18 34.77 0.78
CA GLN A 264 -47.64 36.12 1.11
C GLN A 264 -47.37 37.07 -0.06
N ILE A 265 -46.18 37.05 -0.68
CA ILE A 265 -45.88 37.84 -1.89
C ILE A 265 -46.88 37.51 -3.01
N ARG A 266 -47.20 36.22 -3.20
CA ARG A 266 -48.16 35.79 -4.22
C ARG A 266 -49.58 36.28 -3.91
N VAL A 267 -50.01 36.17 -2.66
CA VAL A 267 -51.34 36.60 -2.20
C VAL A 267 -51.46 38.12 -2.21
N THR A 268 -50.45 38.89 -1.81
CA THR A 268 -50.45 40.36 -1.94
C THR A 268 -50.55 40.75 -3.41
N ARG A 269 -49.86 40.06 -4.33
CA ARG A 269 -50.01 40.29 -5.78
C ARG A 269 -51.39 39.91 -6.33
N SER A 270 -52.09 38.92 -5.74
CA SER A 270 -53.40 38.45 -6.23
C SER A 270 -54.59 39.14 -5.55
N ALA A 271 -54.52 39.50 -4.26
CA ALA A 271 -55.56 40.26 -3.55
C ALA A 271 -55.68 41.69 -4.10
N SER A 272 -54.58 42.23 -4.61
CA SER A 272 -54.54 43.40 -5.47
C SER A 272 -55.41 43.28 -6.74
N ALA A 273 -55.68 42.08 -7.25
CA ALA A 273 -56.49 41.89 -8.47
C ALA A 273 -58.01 41.88 -8.22
N ASP A 274 -58.46 41.65 -6.97
CA ASP A 274 -59.89 41.59 -6.60
C ASP A 274 -60.42 42.89 -5.95
N SER A 275 -59.54 43.86 -5.62
CA SER A 275 -59.92 45.24 -5.32
C SER A 275 -59.78 46.09 -6.59
N GLU A 276 -60.78 46.91 -6.95
CA GLU A 276 -60.81 47.71 -8.19
C GLU A 276 -59.59 48.62 -8.45
N THR A 277 -58.66 48.79 -7.51
CA THR A 277 -57.29 49.25 -7.78
C THR A 277 -56.35 48.76 -6.67
N PRO A 278 -55.22 48.09 -6.98
CA PRO A 278 -54.20 47.83 -5.97
C PRO A 278 -53.62 49.14 -5.46
N ALA A 279 -53.49 49.30 -4.14
CA ALA A 279 -52.80 50.44 -3.57
C ALA A 279 -51.37 50.54 -4.14
N GLY A 280 -51.11 51.58 -4.93
CA GLY A 280 -49.83 51.86 -5.58
C GLY A 280 -49.57 51.14 -6.91
N TYR A 281 -50.58 50.51 -7.52
CA TYR A 281 -50.54 50.10 -8.92
C TYR A 281 -51.62 50.90 -9.63
N ASP A 282 -51.21 51.86 -10.45
CA ASP A 282 -52.17 52.58 -11.28
C ASP A 282 -52.42 51.79 -12.57
N PRO A 283 -53.56 51.08 -12.72
CA PRO A 283 -53.90 50.41 -13.97
C PRO A 283 -54.03 51.41 -15.12
N SER A 284 -54.26 52.69 -14.82
CA SER A 284 -54.24 53.76 -15.80
C SER A 284 -52.85 53.87 -16.45
N LEU A 285 -51.75 53.80 -15.70
CA LEU A 285 -50.38 53.88 -16.24
C LEU A 285 -50.05 52.71 -17.18
N THR A 286 -50.47 51.48 -16.84
CA THR A 286 -50.27 50.31 -17.71
C THR A 286 -51.10 50.40 -18.99
N THR A 287 -52.33 50.90 -18.86
CA THR A 287 -53.24 51.12 -20.00
C THR A 287 -52.72 52.25 -20.90
N LEU A 288 -52.24 53.34 -20.31
CA LEU A 288 -51.65 54.49 -21.00
C LEU A 288 -50.36 54.10 -21.72
N TYR A 289 -49.49 53.32 -21.08
CA TYR A 289 -48.27 52.79 -21.69
C TYR A 289 -48.58 51.90 -22.91
N SER A 290 -49.58 51.02 -22.77
CA SER A 290 -50.03 50.16 -23.87
C SER A 290 -50.65 50.95 -25.02
N GLN A 291 -51.39 52.03 -24.69
CA GLN A 291 -51.95 52.95 -25.67
C GLN A 291 -50.86 53.72 -26.43
N VAL A 292 -49.96 54.38 -25.71
CA VAL A 292 -48.83 55.14 -26.30
C VAL A 292 -47.94 54.23 -27.15
N THR A 293 -47.72 52.97 -26.74
CA THR A 293 -46.94 52.01 -27.53
C THR A 293 -47.63 51.64 -28.85
N ARG A 294 -48.97 51.50 -28.85
CA ARG A 294 -49.74 51.28 -30.08
C ARG A 294 -49.71 52.51 -30.99
N ASP A 295 -49.92 53.69 -30.42
CA ASP A 295 -49.94 54.95 -31.14
C ASP A 295 -48.56 55.27 -31.74
N LEU A 296 -47.48 55.02 -31.00
CA LEU A 296 -46.10 55.19 -31.49
C LEU A 296 -45.80 54.26 -32.67
N ARG A 297 -46.27 53.01 -32.60
CA ARG A 297 -46.13 52.05 -33.70
C ARG A 297 -46.87 52.54 -34.95
N GLN A 298 -48.11 52.99 -34.78
CA GLN A 298 -48.90 53.54 -35.88
C GLN A 298 -48.24 54.79 -36.49
N ALA A 299 -47.73 55.71 -35.67
CA ALA A 299 -47.01 56.88 -36.14
C ALA A 299 -45.72 56.50 -36.90
N THR A 300 -44.98 55.52 -36.41
CA THR A 300 -43.75 55.02 -37.07
C THR A 300 -44.06 54.41 -38.44
N ASP A 301 -45.12 53.58 -38.54
CA ASP A 301 -45.56 53.00 -39.81
C ASP A 301 -46.04 54.09 -40.80
N GLN A 302 -46.70 55.13 -40.30
CA GLN A 302 -47.13 56.29 -41.10
C GLN A 302 -45.96 57.13 -41.61
N VAL A 303 -44.94 57.39 -40.78
CA VAL A 303 -43.71 58.07 -41.20
C VAL A 303 -43.05 57.31 -42.36
N ALA A 304 -42.85 55.99 -42.20
CA ALA A 304 -42.24 55.17 -43.24
C ALA A 304 -43.05 55.18 -44.57
N ALA A 305 -44.38 55.15 -44.48
CA ALA A 305 -45.25 55.22 -45.65
C ALA A 305 -45.17 56.59 -46.35
N LEU A 306 -45.17 57.70 -45.60
CA LEU A 306 -45.07 59.05 -46.14
C LEU A 306 -43.69 59.37 -46.70
N GLU A 307 -42.62 58.85 -46.09
CA GLU A 307 -41.25 58.94 -46.65
C GLU A 307 -41.17 58.29 -48.02
N HIS A 308 -41.69 57.07 -48.14
CA HIS A 308 -41.70 56.35 -49.41
C HIS A 308 -42.50 57.10 -50.48
N LEU A 309 -43.71 57.56 -50.12
CA LEU A 309 -44.58 58.32 -51.02
C LEU A 309 -43.92 59.64 -51.48
N HIS A 310 -43.29 60.37 -50.57
CA HIS A 310 -42.58 61.61 -50.87
C HIS A 310 -41.41 61.36 -51.84
N GLU A 311 -40.60 60.31 -51.61
CA GLU A 311 -39.51 59.92 -52.51
C GLU A 311 -40.01 59.58 -53.92
N GLU A 312 -41.16 58.90 -54.05
CA GLU A 312 -41.77 58.58 -55.33
C GLU A 312 -42.25 59.82 -56.08
N HIS A 313 -42.89 60.76 -55.39
CA HIS A 313 -43.33 62.02 -56.00
C HIS A 313 -42.14 62.88 -56.45
N VAL A 314 -41.10 63.00 -55.63
CA VAL A 314 -39.86 63.72 -56.00
C VAL A 314 -39.18 63.04 -57.20
N ARG A 315 -39.15 61.71 -57.27
CA ARG A 315 -38.60 60.97 -58.41
C ARG A 315 -39.40 61.21 -59.69
N SER A 316 -40.73 61.26 -59.58
CA SER A 316 -41.64 61.52 -60.70
C SER A 316 -41.45 62.94 -61.23
N ALA A 317 -41.41 63.94 -60.34
CA ALA A 317 -41.14 65.35 -60.68
C ALA A 317 -39.79 65.50 -61.41
N ASN A 318 -38.74 64.86 -60.90
CA ASN A 318 -37.42 64.87 -61.55
C ASN A 318 -37.43 64.22 -62.95
N THR A 319 -38.23 63.17 -63.14
CA THR A 319 -38.37 62.48 -64.44
C THR A 319 -39.07 63.38 -65.45
N VAL A 320 -40.19 63.99 -65.07
CA VAL A 320 -40.94 64.94 -65.91
C VAL A 320 -40.06 66.14 -66.27
N ASN A 321 -39.34 66.70 -65.30
CA ASN A 321 -38.40 67.79 -65.53
C ASN A 321 -37.26 67.38 -66.50
N GLY A 322 -36.77 66.14 -66.38
CA GLY A 322 -35.83 65.54 -67.32
C GLY A 322 -36.37 65.47 -68.76
N GLU A 323 -37.62 65.05 -68.94
CA GLU A 323 -38.30 65.01 -70.24
C GLU A 323 -38.53 66.40 -70.83
N ILE A 324 -38.93 67.38 -70.01
CA ILE A 324 -38.98 68.80 -70.43
C ILE A 324 -37.61 69.25 -70.95
N GLY A 325 -36.53 68.90 -70.24
CA GLY A 325 -35.16 69.19 -70.67
C GLY A 325 -34.79 68.52 -71.99
N ARG A 326 -35.19 67.26 -72.21
CA ARG A 326 -35.00 66.55 -73.50
C ARG A 326 -35.77 67.23 -74.63
N MET A 327 -37.04 67.59 -74.42
CA MET A 327 -37.86 68.26 -75.41
C MET A 327 -37.35 69.65 -75.78
N LYS A 328 -36.87 70.43 -74.80
CA LYS A 328 -36.20 71.72 -75.07
C LYS A 328 -34.97 71.53 -75.95
N ARG A 329 -34.12 70.54 -75.64
CA ARG A 329 -32.93 70.23 -76.48
C ARG A 329 -33.31 69.80 -77.89
N LEU A 330 -34.38 69.02 -78.04
CA LEU A 330 -34.90 68.62 -79.35
C LEU A 330 -35.33 69.84 -80.18
N ILE A 331 -36.05 70.79 -79.60
CA ILE A 331 -36.42 72.05 -80.26
C ILE A 331 -35.20 72.86 -80.67
N THR A 332 -34.22 73.02 -79.77
CA THR A 332 -32.98 73.77 -80.08
C THR A 332 -32.16 73.10 -81.18
N SER A 333 -32.12 71.77 -81.23
CA SER A 333 -31.36 71.03 -82.22
C SER A 333 -31.97 71.15 -83.62
N VAL A 334 -33.30 71.12 -83.73
CA VAL A 334 -33.99 71.32 -85.02
C VAL A 334 -33.63 72.66 -85.66
N GLY A 335 -33.56 73.75 -84.87
CA GLY A 335 -33.18 75.07 -85.38
C GLY A 335 -31.70 75.24 -85.77
N ILE A 336 -30.81 74.34 -85.35
CA ILE A 336 -29.36 74.44 -85.63
C ILE A 336 -28.96 73.57 -86.84
N PHE A 337 -29.60 72.42 -87.04
CA PHE A 337 -29.21 71.44 -88.06
C PHE A 337 -29.95 71.56 -89.40
N ASP A 338 -30.90 72.51 -89.54
CA ASP A 338 -31.63 72.75 -90.79
C ASP A 338 -30.75 73.25 -91.96
N ALA A 339 -29.54 73.75 -91.67
CA ALA A 339 -28.68 74.39 -92.65
C ALA A 339 -27.43 73.57 -93.06
N LEU A 340 -27.44 72.24 -92.92
CA LEU A 340 -26.35 71.38 -93.38
C LEU A 340 -26.74 70.64 -94.67
N PRO A 341 -26.24 71.06 -95.86
CA PRO A 341 -26.62 70.45 -97.11
C PRO A 341 -26.07 69.01 -97.20
N VAL A 342 -27.00 68.07 -97.32
CA VAL A 342 -26.81 66.67 -97.69
C VAL A 342 -26.32 66.64 -99.12
N ARG A 343 -25.00 66.46 -99.29
CA ARG A 343 -24.35 66.45 -100.61
C ARG A 343 -24.50 65.11 -101.35
N LEU A 344 -24.87 64.05 -100.64
CA LEU A 344 -25.02 62.69 -101.18
C LEU A 344 -26.34 62.11 -100.69
N CYS A 345 -27.13 61.54 -101.60
CA CYS A 345 -28.41 60.94 -101.25
C CYS A 345 -28.18 59.74 -100.30
N PRO A 346 -28.72 59.72 -99.06
CA PRO A 346 -28.52 58.60 -98.15
C PRO A 346 -29.20 57.30 -98.61
N ALA A 347 -30.09 57.37 -99.62
CA ALA A 347 -30.79 56.21 -100.15
C ALA A 347 -30.11 55.57 -101.37
N CYS A 348 -29.53 56.35 -102.28
CA CYS A 348 -28.90 55.83 -103.51
C CYS A 348 -27.45 56.27 -103.73
N GLU A 349 -26.90 57.05 -102.79
CA GLU A 349 -25.53 57.55 -102.75
C GLU A 349 -25.11 58.35 -104.00
N GLN A 350 -26.07 58.87 -104.76
CA GLN A 350 -25.77 59.80 -105.84
C GLN A 350 -25.50 61.19 -105.27
N ASP A 351 -24.51 61.88 -105.88
CA ASP A 351 -24.23 63.28 -105.57
C ASP A 351 -25.46 64.14 -105.85
N ILE A 352 -25.90 64.86 -104.84
CA ILE A 352 -26.98 65.85 -104.90
C ILE A 352 -26.34 67.21 -104.96
N ASP A 353 -26.57 67.92 -106.07
CA ASP A 353 -26.16 69.31 -106.24
C ASP A 353 -26.88 70.19 -105.19
N PRO A 354 -26.14 70.79 -104.23
CA PRO A 354 -26.73 71.64 -103.20
C PRO A 354 -27.35 72.92 -103.75
N ALA A 355 -27.03 73.32 -104.97
CA ALA A 355 -27.56 74.52 -105.61
C ALA A 355 -28.81 74.25 -106.46
N ARG A 356 -29.34 73.02 -106.45
CA ARG A 356 -30.51 72.65 -107.25
C ARG A 356 -31.74 73.44 -106.80
N HIS A 357 -32.37 74.12 -107.75
CA HIS A 357 -33.60 74.89 -107.50
C HIS A 357 -34.72 73.97 -106.97
N HIS A 358 -35.31 74.35 -105.84
CA HIS A 358 -36.44 73.70 -105.20
C HIS A 358 -37.31 74.79 -104.54
N ALA A 359 -38.59 74.49 -104.33
CA ALA A 359 -39.47 75.41 -103.60
C ALA A 359 -39.12 75.39 -102.11
N ASP A 360 -39.17 76.56 -101.45
CA ASP A 360 -38.81 76.72 -100.03
C ASP A 360 -39.61 75.79 -99.08
N THR A 361 -40.76 75.27 -99.52
CA THR A 361 -41.61 74.37 -98.74
C THR A 361 -41.37 72.89 -99.02
N ALA A 362 -40.45 72.54 -99.93
CA ALA A 362 -40.22 71.17 -100.35
C ALA A 362 -38.78 70.75 -100.06
N CYS A 363 -38.61 69.54 -99.52
CA CYS A 363 -37.29 68.97 -99.24
C CYS A 363 -36.45 68.95 -100.51
N TYR A 364 -35.30 69.62 -100.55
CA TYR A 364 -34.47 69.64 -101.77
C TYR A 364 -33.91 68.27 -102.18
N VAL A 365 -33.96 67.26 -101.29
CA VAL A 365 -33.54 65.88 -101.59
C VAL A 365 -34.66 65.09 -102.26
N CYS A 366 -35.87 65.07 -101.68
CA CYS A 366 -36.97 64.20 -102.13
C CYS A 366 -38.20 64.94 -102.68
N TYR A 367 -38.16 66.27 -102.72
CA TYR A 367 -39.21 67.19 -103.17
C TYR A 367 -40.57 67.03 -102.48
N GLN A 368 -40.64 66.35 -101.34
CA GLN A 368 -41.86 66.31 -100.53
C GLN A 368 -41.98 67.57 -99.68
N ASP A 369 -43.22 68.07 -99.51
CA ASP A 369 -43.48 69.23 -98.66
C ASP A 369 -43.04 68.98 -97.22
N VAL A 370 -42.21 69.87 -96.70
CA VAL A 370 -41.74 69.88 -95.30
C VAL A 370 -42.23 71.18 -94.68
N ASP A 371 -43.02 71.06 -93.62
CA ASP A 371 -43.59 72.18 -92.87
C ASP A 371 -42.95 72.19 -91.48
N ASP A 372 -41.84 72.93 -91.33
CA ASP A 372 -41.03 72.99 -90.11
C ASP A 372 -41.82 73.49 -88.89
N ASP A 373 -42.86 74.28 -89.14
CA ASP A 373 -43.72 74.86 -88.11
C ASP A 373 -44.55 73.80 -87.36
N LYS A 374 -44.89 72.66 -88.00
CA LYS A 374 -45.70 71.60 -87.36
C LYS A 374 -44.94 70.79 -86.31
N ARG A 375 -43.64 70.54 -86.49
CA ARG A 375 -42.83 69.78 -85.51
C ARG A 375 -42.54 70.60 -84.26
N GLN A 376 -42.20 71.88 -84.44
CA GLN A 376 -41.92 72.79 -83.33
C GLN A 376 -43.16 73.06 -82.48
N ARG A 377 -44.33 73.28 -83.12
CA ARG A 377 -45.61 73.45 -82.41
C ARG A 377 -46.00 72.21 -81.60
N ARG A 378 -45.78 70.99 -82.12
CA ARG A 378 -46.07 69.75 -81.39
C ARG A 378 -45.22 69.60 -80.14
N ALA A 379 -43.91 69.83 -80.24
CA ALA A 379 -42.99 69.78 -79.10
C ALA A 379 -43.29 70.88 -78.05
N GLN A 380 -43.74 72.07 -78.47
CA GLN A 380 -44.15 73.13 -77.55
C GLN A 380 -45.47 72.86 -76.80
N VAL A 381 -46.41 72.15 -77.43
CA VAL A 381 -47.63 71.68 -76.74
C VAL A 381 -47.28 70.62 -75.71
N GLU A 382 -46.41 69.67 -76.07
CA GLU A 382 -45.93 68.62 -75.14
C GLU A 382 -45.19 69.23 -73.93
N ILE A 383 -44.29 70.19 -74.15
CA ILE A 383 -43.61 70.91 -73.06
C ILE A 383 -44.60 71.62 -72.15
N ARG A 384 -45.69 72.20 -72.67
CA ARG A 384 -46.71 72.83 -71.84
C ARG A 384 -47.49 71.81 -71.01
N SER A 385 -47.81 70.66 -71.60
CA SER A 385 -48.45 69.55 -70.87
C SER A 385 -47.56 69.05 -69.73
N LEU A 386 -46.29 68.75 -70.03
CA LEU A 386 -45.32 68.27 -69.02
C LEU A 386 -45.04 69.31 -67.94
N LYS A 387 -45.09 70.62 -68.25
CA LYS A 387 -44.98 71.67 -67.23
C LYS A 387 -46.18 71.70 -66.30
N SER A 388 -47.39 71.53 -66.81
CA SER A 388 -48.59 71.44 -65.97
C SER A 388 -48.50 70.22 -65.05
N GLU A 389 -48.06 69.08 -65.58
CA GLU A 389 -47.85 67.87 -64.79
C GLU A 389 -46.75 68.03 -63.72
N LEU A 390 -45.71 68.80 -64.03
CA LEU A 390 -44.67 69.14 -63.04
C LEU A 390 -45.21 70.03 -61.92
N ASP A 391 -46.00 71.06 -62.26
CA ASP A 391 -46.61 71.96 -61.26
C ASP A 391 -47.55 71.17 -60.33
N ASP A 392 -48.36 70.25 -60.87
CA ASP A 392 -49.22 69.36 -60.10
C ASP A 392 -48.41 68.43 -59.18
N LEU A 393 -47.28 67.89 -59.67
CA LEU A 393 -46.38 67.05 -58.87
C LEU A 393 -45.68 67.84 -57.75
N ASP A 394 -45.27 69.08 -58.01
CA ASP A 394 -44.64 69.95 -57.00
C ASP A 394 -45.63 70.29 -55.86
N GLU A 395 -46.91 70.49 -56.16
CA GLU A 395 -47.97 70.68 -55.14
C GLU A 395 -48.13 69.42 -54.26
N VAL A 396 -48.16 68.23 -54.87
CA VAL A 396 -48.25 66.96 -54.14
C VAL A 396 -47.00 66.69 -53.29
N VAL A 397 -45.80 67.01 -53.80
CA VAL A 397 -44.54 66.92 -53.05
C VAL A 397 -44.58 67.82 -51.81
N SER A 398 -45.08 69.05 -51.94
CA SER A 398 -45.20 70.00 -50.82
C SER A 398 -46.20 69.51 -49.77
N HIS A 399 -47.35 68.98 -50.18
CA HIS A 399 -48.35 68.44 -49.26
C HIS A 399 -47.84 67.22 -48.50
N THR A 400 -47.25 66.26 -49.19
CA THR A 400 -46.69 65.05 -48.56
C THR A 400 -45.53 65.36 -47.61
N LEU A 401 -44.71 66.37 -47.91
CA LEU A 401 -43.67 66.84 -47.01
C LEU A 401 -44.25 67.45 -45.72
N ALA A 402 -45.30 68.27 -45.83
CA ALA A 402 -45.98 68.84 -44.67
C ALA A 402 -46.57 67.75 -43.77
N ASP A 403 -47.25 66.76 -44.35
CA ASP A 403 -47.80 65.62 -43.62
C ASP A 403 -46.69 64.80 -42.94
N LEU A 404 -45.59 64.53 -43.64
CA LEU A 404 -44.44 63.81 -43.09
C LEU A 404 -43.84 64.54 -41.88
N THR A 405 -43.68 65.86 -41.95
CA THR A 405 -43.17 66.65 -40.82
C THR A 405 -44.11 66.63 -39.62
N ALA A 406 -45.43 66.67 -39.83
CA ALA A 406 -46.41 66.61 -38.76
C ALA A 406 -46.42 65.24 -38.05
N VAL A 407 -46.36 64.14 -38.81
CA VAL A 407 -46.34 62.78 -38.22
C VAL A 407 -45.02 62.50 -37.50
N ARG A 408 -43.87 62.97 -38.01
CA ARG A 408 -42.58 62.84 -37.31
C ARG A 408 -42.59 63.55 -35.95
N ALA A 409 -43.13 64.77 -35.88
CA ALA A 409 -43.27 65.47 -34.60
C ALA A 409 -44.16 64.71 -33.60
N MET A 410 -45.23 64.07 -34.09
CA MET A 410 -46.09 63.22 -33.25
C MET A 410 -45.38 61.94 -32.79
N GLN A 411 -44.55 61.32 -33.63
CA GLN A 411 -43.73 60.15 -33.28
C GLN A 411 -42.75 60.47 -32.15
N GLU A 412 -42.04 61.60 -32.24
CA GLU A 412 -41.08 62.04 -31.20
C GLU A 412 -41.78 62.29 -29.84
N ASP A 413 -42.95 62.93 -29.84
CA ASP A 413 -43.75 63.18 -28.63
C ASP A 413 -44.24 61.85 -27.99
N LEU A 414 -44.72 60.91 -28.81
CA LEU A 414 -45.14 59.59 -28.35
C LEU A 414 -43.98 58.76 -27.79
N GLN A 415 -42.79 58.88 -28.39
CA GLN A 415 -41.59 58.19 -27.93
C GLN A 415 -41.11 58.73 -26.57
N ALA A 416 -41.11 60.05 -26.38
CA ALA A 416 -40.81 60.66 -25.09
C ALA A 416 -41.79 60.19 -24.00
N LYS A 417 -43.10 60.20 -24.29
CA LYS A 417 -44.14 59.71 -23.37
C LYS A 417 -43.96 58.25 -22.99
N GLN A 418 -43.54 57.39 -23.92
CA GLN A 418 -43.30 55.97 -23.64
C GLN A 418 -42.16 55.75 -22.63
N VAL A 419 -41.07 56.49 -22.77
CA VAL A 419 -39.90 56.39 -21.88
C VAL A 419 -40.26 56.83 -20.46
N ASP A 420 -40.98 57.94 -20.31
CA ASP A 420 -41.40 58.46 -19.00
C ASP A 420 -42.32 57.47 -18.27
N LEU A 421 -43.29 56.89 -18.97
CA LEU A 421 -44.20 55.89 -18.40
C LEU A 421 -43.47 54.60 -18.00
N ALA A 422 -42.46 54.16 -18.76
CA ALA A 422 -41.66 52.99 -18.40
C ALA A 422 -40.87 53.21 -17.11
N HIS A 423 -40.30 54.40 -16.92
CA HIS A 423 -39.59 54.77 -15.70
C HIS A 423 -40.52 54.78 -14.48
N GLN A 424 -41.73 55.35 -14.62
CA GLN A 424 -42.73 55.37 -13.55
C GLN A 424 -43.18 53.95 -13.14
N LEU A 425 -43.49 53.09 -14.12
CA LEU A 425 -43.88 51.69 -13.87
C LEU A 425 -42.79 50.89 -13.14
N ASN A 426 -41.52 51.13 -13.44
CA ASN A 426 -40.42 50.42 -12.80
C ASN A 426 -40.16 50.91 -11.36
N ALA A 427 -40.33 52.20 -11.10
CA ALA A 427 -40.21 52.79 -9.77
C ALA A 427 -41.30 52.24 -8.83
N GLU A 428 -42.56 52.15 -9.28
CA GLU A 428 -43.67 51.57 -8.50
C GLU A 428 -43.44 50.10 -8.14
N ARG A 429 -43.00 49.29 -9.12
CA ARG A 429 -42.70 47.86 -8.91
C ARG A 429 -41.56 47.64 -7.90
N THR A 430 -40.53 48.48 -7.97
CA THR A 430 -39.37 48.39 -7.07
C THR A 430 -39.74 48.77 -5.64
N ALA A 431 -40.57 49.80 -5.46
CA ALA A 431 -41.07 50.23 -4.15
C ALA A 431 -41.92 49.15 -3.45
N GLN A 432 -42.72 48.38 -4.21
CA GLN A 432 -43.57 47.31 -3.67
C GLN A 432 -42.80 46.06 -3.25
N LEU A 433 -41.69 45.73 -3.91
CA LEU A 433 -40.94 44.49 -3.68
C LEU A 433 -39.76 44.65 -2.71
N ALA A 434 -39.26 45.87 -2.48
CA ALA A 434 -38.08 46.14 -1.66
C ALA A 434 -38.12 45.54 -0.23
N PRO A 435 -39.24 45.57 0.53
CA PRO A 435 -39.30 44.97 1.87
C PRO A 435 -39.18 43.44 1.87
N PHE A 436 -39.55 42.78 0.77
CA PHE A 436 -39.58 41.32 0.67
C PHE A 436 -38.24 40.74 0.22
N VAL A 437 -37.46 41.47 -0.59
CA VAL A 437 -36.14 41.05 -1.06
C VAL A 437 -35.17 40.90 0.11
N ALA A 438 -35.09 41.90 0.99
CA ALA A 438 -34.22 41.85 2.17
C ALA A 438 -34.56 40.68 3.11
N ALA A 439 -35.85 40.39 3.30
CA ALA A 439 -36.29 39.26 4.13
C ALA A 439 -35.96 37.90 3.49
N LEU A 440 -36.07 37.77 2.16
CA LEU A 440 -35.67 36.56 1.44
C LEU A 440 -34.15 36.34 1.44
N GLU A 441 -33.35 37.40 1.33
CA GLU A 441 -31.89 37.35 1.42
C GLU A 441 -31.44 36.90 2.82
N GLU A 442 -32.05 37.43 3.89
CA GLU A 442 -31.76 37.00 5.25
C GLU A 442 -32.12 35.52 5.48
N LEU A 443 -33.28 35.06 4.98
CA LEU A 443 -33.66 33.64 5.06
C LEU A 443 -32.71 32.75 4.24
N ALA A 444 -32.26 33.19 3.06
CA ALA A 444 -31.27 32.45 2.28
C ALA A 444 -29.92 32.36 3.00
N ALA A 445 -29.47 33.43 3.64
CA ALA A 445 -28.27 33.43 4.48
C ALA A 445 -28.42 32.49 5.69
N GLN A 446 -29.60 32.44 6.32
CA GLN A 446 -29.90 31.50 7.40
C GLN A 446 -29.85 30.04 6.93
N ILE A 447 -30.47 29.71 5.79
CA ILE A 447 -30.42 28.37 5.17
C ILE A 447 -28.96 27.97 4.92
N ALA A 448 -28.18 28.82 4.26
CA ALA A 448 -26.77 28.51 3.96
C ALA A 448 -25.94 28.28 5.25
N ARG A 449 -26.17 29.07 6.31
CA ARG A 449 -25.50 28.88 7.61
C ARG A 449 -25.87 27.53 8.24
N LEU A 450 -27.14 27.12 8.21
CA LEU A 450 -27.60 25.86 8.78
C LEU A 450 -27.14 24.65 7.95
N GLU A 451 -27.19 24.73 6.63
CA GLU A 451 -26.64 23.69 5.74
C GLU A 451 -25.14 23.52 5.94
N HIS A 452 -24.39 24.61 6.10
CA HIS A 452 -22.97 24.55 6.42
C HIS A 452 -22.73 23.82 7.75
N LYS A 453 -23.51 24.12 8.80
CA LYS A 453 -23.47 23.37 10.07
C LYS A 453 -23.71 21.88 9.90
N LEU A 454 -24.65 21.48 9.05
CA LEU A 454 -24.94 20.06 8.80
C LEU A 454 -23.75 19.29 8.21
N THR A 455 -22.88 19.95 7.44
CA THR A 455 -21.69 19.31 6.85
C THR A 455 -20.62 18.91 7.88
N ALA A 456 -20.65 19.48 9.08
CA ALA A 456 -19.67 19.20 10.14
C ALA A 456 -19.97 17.91 10.94
N PHE A 457 -21.25 17.51 11.04
CA PHE A 457 -21.65 16.36 11.86
C PHE A 457 -21.03 15.02 11.42
N PRO A 458 -20.91 14.68 10.12
CA PRO A 458 -20.23 13.45 9.70
C PRO A 458 -18.76 13.37 10.16
N ALA A 459 -18.05 14.50 10.17
CA ALA A 459 -16.67 14.56 10.66
C ALA A 459 -16.60 14.33 12.18
N ILE A 460 -17.50 14.96 12.95
CA ILE A 460 -17.60 14.74 14.40
C ILE A 460 -17.95 13.28 14.71
N GLU A 461 -18.86 12.68 13.95
CA GLU A 461 -19.25 11.27 14.11
C GLU A 461 -18.06 10.32 13.86
N ALA A 462 -17.30 10.55 12.78
CA ALA A 462 -16.11 9.76 12.48
C ALA A 462 -15.05 9.84 13.59
N ILE A 463 -14.87 11.02 14.22
CA ILE A 463 -13.96 11.19 15.35
C ILE A 463 -14.41 10.34 16.55
N PHE A 464 -15.70 10.38 16.90
CA PHE A 464 -16.22 9.56 18.00
C PHE A 464 -16.17 8.06 17.70
N GLN A 465 -16.45 7.64 16.46
CA GLN A 465 -16.30 6.24 16.05
C GLN A 465 -14.86 5.75 16.22
N ARG A 466 -13.86 6.55 15.83
CA ARG A 466 -12.44 6.23 16.05
C ARG A 466 -12.10 6.07 17.53
N ARG A 467 -12.65 6.94 18.39
CA ARG A 467 -12.50 6.83 19.86
C ARG A 467 -13.10 5.54 20.40
N ASP A 468 -14.31 5.20 19.96
CA ASP A 468 -15.01 4.02 20.45
C ASP A 468 -14.31 2.72 19.98
N GLN A 469 -13.75 2.70 18.76
CA GLN A 469 -12.91 1.61 18.26
C GLN A 469 -11.61 1.45 19.06
N ALA A 470 -10.92 2.54 19.37
CA ALA A 470 -9.70 2.50 20.20
C ALA A 470 -10.00 1.95 21.61
N ARG A 471 -11.15 2.34 22.18
CA ARG A 471 -11.59 1.87 23.50
C ARG A 471 -11.95 0.39 23.51
N GLU A 472 -12.60 -0.10 22.46
CA GLU A 472 -12.89 -1.53 22.35
C GLU A 472 -11.62 -2.35 22.16
N ALA A 473 -10.67 -1.87 21.34
CA ALA A 473 -9.36 -2.52 21.19
C ALA A 473 -8.59 -2.59 22.51
N LEU A 474 -8.62 -1.53 23.33
CA LEU A 474 -8.06 -1.53 24.68
C LEU A 474 -8.70 -2.61 25.55
N LYS A 475 -10.03 -2.67 25.61
CA LYS A 475 -10.77 -3.66 26.40
C LYS A 475 -10.45 -5.11 25.98
N VAL A 476 -10.36 -5.37 24.67
CA VAL A 476 -9.96 -6.68 24.14
C VAL A 476 -8.53 -7.04 24.58
N ALA A 477 -7.60 -6.06 24.55
CA ALA A 477 -6.24 -6.28 25.00
C ALA A 477 -6.14 -6.54 26.52
N GLU A 478 -6.93 -5.83 27.34
CA GLU A 478 -7.03 -6.05 28.79
C GLU A 478 -7.54 -7.47 29.09
N GLN A 479 -8.64 -7.87 28.46
CA GLN A 479 -9.20 -9.22 28.62
C GLN A 479 -8.23 -10.32 28.22
N ALA A 480 -7.43 -10.11 27.17
CA ALA A 480 -6.41 -11.07 26.75
C ALA A 480 -5.29 -11.22 27.79
N VAL A 481 -4.85 -10.11 28.40
CA VAL A 481 -3.84 -10.14 29.47
C VAL A 481 -4.40 -10.85 30.71
N ASP A 482 -5.62 -10.50 31.14
CA ASP A 482 -6.26 -11.10 32.31
C ASP A 482 -6.47 -12.61 32.15
N ALA A 483 -6.89 -13.06 30.96
CA ALA A 483 -7.02 -14.49 30.67
C ALA A 483 -5.68 -15.22 30.79
N LEU A 484 -4.60 -14.66 30.22
CA LEU A 484 -3.27 -15.26 30.25
C LEU A 484 -2.63 -15.22 31.64
N ASP A 485 -2.82 -14.15 32.43
CA ASP A 485 -2.34 -14.08 33.81
C ASP A 485 -3.07 -15.10 34.71
N ASN A 486 -4.36 -15.36 34.46
CA ASN A 486 -5.13 -16.40 35.16
C ASN A 486 -4.66 -17.82 34.79
N ASP A 487 -4.40 -18.09 33.51
CA ASP A 487 -3.91 -19.39 33.03
C ASP A 487 -2.47 -19.70 33.51
N ALA A 488 -1.62 -18.68 33.63
CA ALA A 488 -0.25 -18.82 34.14
C ALA A 488 -0.18 -19.28 35.60
N SER A 489 -1.29 -19.23 36.35
CA SER A 489 -1.37 -19.65 37.75
C SER A 489 -1.68 -21.15 37.93
N ALA A 490 -1.91 -21.89 36.83
CA ALA A 490 -2.15 -23.33 36.90
C ALA A 490 -0.83 -24.11 37.14
N PRO A 491 -0.77 -25.04 38.12
CA PRO A 491 0.45 -25.78 38.42
C PRO A 491 0.84 -26.71 37.26
N LEU A 492 2.05 -26.53 36.74
CA LEU A 492 2.67 -27.44 35.77
C LEU A 492 2.84 -28.84 36.39
N ILE A 493 2.47 -29.86 35.62
CA ILE A 493 2.31 -31.25 36.05
C ILE A 493 3.62 -31.89 36.52
N SER A 494 3.46 -32.73 37.56
CA SER A 494 4.37 -33.72 38.15
C SER A 494 5.30 -34.46 37.18
N GLY A 495 6.60 -34.12 37.24
CA GLY A 495 7.74 -34.95 36.82
C GLY A 495 8.86 -34.87 37.87
N ALA A 496 9.94 -35.64 37.70
CA ALA A 496 11.12 -35.52 38.56
C ALA A 496 11.66 -34.08 38.55
N LYS A 497 12.03 -33.54 39.72
CA LYS A 497 12.39 -32.12 39.85
C LYS A 497 13.66 -31.82 39.03
N PRO A 498 13.71 -30.71 38.28
CA PRO A 498 14.91 -30.29 37.55
C PRO A 498 16.18 -30.29 38.41
N THR A 499 16.06 -29.95 39.70
CA THR A 499 17.14 -29.99 40.70
C THR A 499 17.76 -31.39 40.82
N ASP A 500 16.94 -32.44 40.94
CA ASP A 500 17.42 -33.81 41.15
C ASP A 500 18.16 -34.32 39.90
N ARG A 501 17.61 -34.04 38.71
CA ARG A 501 18.22 -34.39 37.42
C ARG A 501 19.55 -33.67 37.20
N CYS A 502 19.62 -32.38 37.58
CA CYS A 502 20.86 -31.59 37.53
C CYS A 502 21.91 -32.12 38.50
N SER A 503 21.51 -32.53 39.71
CA SER A 503 22.42 -33.15 40.69
C SER A 503 22.97 -34.47 40.16
N ALA A 504 22.09 -35.38 39.69
CA ALA A 504 22.52 -36.68 39.16
C ALA A 504 23.55 -36.54 38.03
N PHE A 505 23.33 -35.59 37.11
CA PHE A 505 24.29 -35.31 36.03
C PHE A 505 25.62 -34.76 36.56
N ALA A 506 25.57 -33.83 37.53
CA ALA A 506 26.77 -33.29 38.15
C ALA A 506 27.54 -34.36 38.95
N ASP A 507 26.85 -35.22 39.68
CA ASP A 507 27.42 -36.33 40.44
C ASP A 507 28.14 -37.32 39.51
N ARG A 508 27.56 -37.61 38.33
CA ARG A 508 28.23 -38.43 37.31
C ARG A 508 29.50 -37.78 36.78
N MET A 509 29.49 -36.46 36.57
CA MET A 509 30.71 -35.72 36.21
C MET A 509 31.75 -35.78 37.34
N ASN A 510 31.33 -35.58 38.59
CA ASN A 510 32.23 -35.60 39.75
C ASN A 510 32.85 -36.98 39.98
N GLY A 511 32.10 -38.05 39.77
CA GLY A 511 32.62 -39.42 39.81
C GLY A 511 33.78 -39.64 38.82
N PHE A 512 33.67 -39.10 37.60
CA PHE A 512 34.75 -39.11 36.62
C PHE A 512 35.94 -38.23 37.04
N LEU A 513 35.66 -37.00 37.50
CA LEU A 513 36.69 -36.02 37.85
C LEU A 513 37.48 -36.38 39.11
N ALA A 514 36.90 -37.16 40.01
CA ALA A 514 37.55 -37.62 41.24
C ALA A 514 38.88 -38.33 40.97
N GLU A 515 38.99 -39.07 39.86
CA GLU A 515 40.22 -39.78 39.45
C GLU A 515 41.39 -38.88 39.03
N PHE A 516 41.12 -37.59 38.82
CA PHE A 516 42.07 -36.59 38.30
C PHE A 516 42.30 -35.43 39.27
N ARG A 517 41.76 -35.49 40.50
CA ARG A 517 41.98 -34.45 41.53
C ARG A 517 43.47 -34.29 41.83
N GLY A 518 43.90 -33.02 41.87
CA GLY A 518 45.28 -32.64 42.20
C GLY A 518 46.21 -32.52 40.98
N ASP A 519 45.92 -33.19 39.87
CA ASP A 519 46.60 -32.99 38.59
C ASP A 519 45.82 -33.65 37.43
N PRO A 520 45.25 -32.90 36.46
CA PRO A 520 45.11 -31.45 36.38
C PRO A 520 43.78 -30.90 36.93
N TRP A 521 42.95 -31.73 37.60
CA TRP A 521 41.65 -31.28 38.14
C TRP A 521 41.80 -30.58 39.50
N VAL A 522 40.96 -29.57 39.72
CA VAL A 522 40.90 -28.77 40.97
C VAL A 522 40.21 -29.53 42.11
N ASP A 523 40.47 -29.15 43.36
CA ASP A 523 39.85 -29.79 44.55
C ASP A 523 38.45 -29.25 44.86
N HIS A 524 37.61 -29.13 43.82
CA HIS A 524 36.25 -28.62 43.91
C HIS A 524 35.31 -29.46 43.03
N ASP A 525 34.09 -29.65 43.51
CA ASP A 525 33.05 -30.39 42.79
C ASP A 525 32.30 -29.49 41.81
N VAL A 526 31.84 -30.13 40.74
CA VAL A 526 30.90 -29.56 39.77
C VAL A 526 29.50 -29.59 40.35
N SER A 527 28.75 -28.51 40.17
CA SER A 527 27.31 -28.48 40.40
C SER A 527 26.60 -27.76 39.25
N VAL A 528 25.33 -28.10 39.02
CA VAL A 528 24.48 -27.45 38.02
C VAL A 528 23.32 -26.80 38.74
N ARG A 529 23.18 -25.48 38.57
CA ARG A 529 22.02 -24.77 39.10
C ARG A 529 20.81 -25.01 38.20
N ASP A 530 19.72 -25.49 38.75
CA ASP A 530 18.49 -25.83 38.02
C ASP A 530 17.78 -24.63 37.38
N SER A 531 17.79 -23.48 38.04
CA SER A 531 17.09 -22.27 37.59
C SER A 531 17.66 -21.71 36.29
N ASP A 532 18.98 -21.71 36.10
CA ASP A 532 19.66 -21.12 34.94
C ASP A 532 20.56 -22.09 34.17
N LEU A 533 20.70 -23.34 34.63
CA LEU A 533 21.56 -24.38 34.05
C LEU A 533 23.02 -23.93 33.88
N THR A 534 23.46 -23.04 34.78
CA THR A 534 24.86 -22.65 34.88
C THR A 534 25.63 -23.72 35.65
N PHE A 535 26.76 -24.14 35.08
CA PHE A 535 27.71 -25.03 35.75
C PHE A 535 28.64 -24.23 36.66
N TYR A 536 28.78 -24.68 37.90
CA TYR A 536 29.69 -24.13 38.89
C TYR A 536 30.76 -25.15 39.23
N VAL A 537 31.96 -24.66 39.56
CA VAL A 537 33.03 -25.46 40.16
C VAL A 537 33.33 -24.81 41.51
N GLY A 538 32.97 -25.51 42.59
CA GLY A 538 32.86 -24.90 43.91
C GLY A 538 31.80 -23.78 43.90
N THR A 539 32.22 -22.53 44.14
CA THR A 539 31.31 -21.37 44.20
C THR A 539 31.35 -20.47 42.97
N ARG A 540 32.25 -20.74 42.01
CA ARG A 540 32.46 -19.90 40.82
C ARG A 540 31.95 -20.59 39.55
N PRO A 541 31.45 -19.82 38.55
CA PRO A 541 31.15 -20.37 37.23
C PRO A 541 32.37 -21.09 36.62
N TRP A 542 32.12 -22.21 35.94
CA TRP A 542 33.18 -23.09 35.38
C TRP A 542 34.20 -22.34 34.51
N ASP A 543 33.76 -21.35 33.74
CA ASP A 543 34.58 -20.59 32.79
C ASP A 543 35.57 -19.65 33.48
N GLN A 544 35.24 -19.23 34.70
CA GLN A 544 36.05 -18.38 35.58
C GLN A 544 36.89 -19.19 36.57
N ALA A 545 36.43 -20.39 36.93
CA ALA A 545 37.09 -21.25 37.92
C ALA A 545 38.24 -22.08 37.33
N LEU A 546 38.20 -22.39 36.02
CA LEU A 546 39.08 -23.37 35.40
C LEU A 546 40.09 -22.75 34.43
N GLY A 547 41.33 -23.24 34.48
CA GLY A 547 42.35 -23.03 33.44
C GLY A 547 42.11 -23.89 32.19
N ALA A 548 42.92 -23.70 31.15
CA ALA A 548 42.71 -24.36 29.84
C ALA A 548 42.72 -25.90 29.91
N GLU A 549 43.70 -26.51 30.59
CA GLU A 549 43.80 -27.97 30.75
C GLU A 549 42.63 -28.54 31.57
N ALA A 550 42.27 -27.90 32.68
CA ALA A 550 41.14 -28.30 33.50
C ALA A 550 39.80 -28.14 32.76
N LYS A 551 39.65 -27.17 31.85
CA LYS A 551 38.47 -27.05 30.96
C LYS A 551 38.33 -28.24 30.03
N VAL A 552 39.43 -28.75 29.47
CA VAL A 552 39.38 -29.97 28.63
C VAL A 552 38.88 -31.16 29.45
N LEU A 553 39.37 -31.36 30.67
CA LEU A 553 38.86 -32.39 31.57
C LEU A 553 37.39 -32.19 31.94
N PHE A 554 36.96 -30.95 32.22
CA PHE A 554 35.57 -30.63 32.50
C PHE A 554 34.65 -31.05 31.34
N PHE A 555 35.04 -30.78 30.09
CA PHE A 555 34.23 -31.17 28.93
C PHE A 555 34.32 -32.67 28.60
N LEU A 556 35.41 -33.33 28.96
CA LEU A 556 35.48 -34.80 28.93
C LEU A 556 34.56 -35.42 29.99
N ALA A 557 34.50 -34.84 31.19
CA ALA A 557 33.56 -35.25 32.24
C ALA A 557 32.10 -35.02 31.81
N TYR A 558 31.81 -33.87 31.19
CA TYR A 558 30.51 -33.59 30.61
C TYR A 558 30.13 -34.65 29.56
N SER A 559 31.05 -34.94 28.63
CA SER A 559 30.85 -35.94 27.58
C SER A 559 30.66 -37.35 28.18
N TYR A 560 31.43 -37.70 29.20
CA TYR A 560 31.29 -38.94 29.95
C TYR A 560 29.90 -39.04 30.60
N ALA A 561 29.43 -37.97 31.26
CA ALA A 561 28.10 -37.96 31.86
C ALA A 561 26.97 -38.11 30.84
N THR A 562 27.14 -37.61 29.60
CA THR A 562 26.14 -37.85 28.53
C THR A 562 25.98 -39.32 28.14
N LEU A 563 26.98 -40.18 28.40
CA LEU A 563 26.90 -41.62 28.13
C LEU A 563 25.99 -42.36 29.12
N PHE A 564 25.73 -41.77 30.30
CA PHE A 564 24.96 -42.40 31.37
C PHE A 564 23.54 -41.83 31.52
N LEU A 565 23.08 -40.94 30.64
CA LEU A 565 21.77 -40.29 30.81
C LEU A 565 20.61 -41.29 30.92
N GLU A 566 20.59 -42.36 30.13
CA GLU A 566 19.56 -43.40 30.22
C GLU A 566 19.67 -44.25 31.49
N HIS A 567 20.88 -44.42 32.04
CA HIS A 567 21.09 -45.19 33.27
C HIS A 567 20.73 -44.38 34.53
N ASP A 568 21.09 -43.09 34.53
CA ASP A 568 20.97 -42.22 35.70
C ASP A 568 19.64 -41.46 35.77
N LEU A 569 18.99 -41.29 34.62
CA LEU A 569 17.71 -40.60 34.47
C LEU A 569 16.68 -41.56 33.85
N ASP A 570 15.46 -41.06 33.66
CA ASP A 570 14.36 -41.81 33.05
C ASP A 570 14.25 -41.61 31.54
N ASP A 571 13.21 -42.20 30.94
CA ASP A 571 12.94 -42.15 29.50
C ASP A 571 12.63 -40.74 28.96
N GLU A 572 12.45 -39.73 29.82
CA GLU A 572 12.26 -38.36 29.36
C GLU A 572 13.57 -37.71 28.90
N CYS A 573 14.73 -38.25 29.28
CA CYS A 573 16.04 -37.72 28.89
C CYS A 573 16.28 -37.89 27.38
N ALA A 574 16.89 -36.88 26.74
CA ALA A 574 17.30 -36.99 25.34
C ALA A 574 18.65 -37.71 25.25
N PHE A 575 18.64 -39.03 25.45
CA PHE A 575 19.84 -39.86 25.44
C PHE A 575 20.43 -40.01 24.02
N PRO A 576 21.65 -39.47 23.73
CA PRO A 576 22.24 -39.51 22.39
C PRO A 576 22.65 -40.91 21.94
N GLY A 577 23.15 -41.75 22.85
CA GLY A 577 23.69 -43.06 22.49
C GLY A 577 25.02 -43.04 21.71
N LEU A 578 25.47 -41.87 21.26
CA LEU A 578 26.68 -41.63 20.48
C LEU A 578 27.50 -40.48 21.09
N LEU A 579 28.82 -40.61 21.08
CA LEU A 579 29.76 -39.53 21.37
C LEU A 579 30.87 -39.47 20.32
N LEU A 580 31.05 -38.32 19.69
CA LEU A 580 32.09 -38.06 18.69
C LEU A 580 33.16 -37.13 19.27
N LEU A 581 34.44 -37.55 19.24
CA LEU A 581 35.57 -36.81 19.82
C LEU A 581 36.68 -36.60 18.78
N ASP A 582 36.79 -35.39 18.24
CA ASP A 582 37.84 -35.04 17.29
C ASP A 582 39.11 -34.56 18.03
N ASN A 583 40.13 -35.41 18.04
CA ASN A 583 41.45 -35.18 18.62
C ASN A 583 41.41 -34.64 20.07
N PRO A 584 41.27 -35.51 21.09
CA PRO A 584 41.16 -35.10 22.50
C PRO A 584 42.45 -34.56 23.13
N TYR A 585 43.60 -34.59 22.42
CA TYR A 585 44.88 -34.12 22.92
C TYR A 585 45.02 -32.60 22.72
N GLN A 586 44.30 -31.82 23.51
CA GLN A 586 44.13 -30.38 23.32
C GLN A 586 44.67 -29.57 24.49
N GLN A 587 45.06 -28.31 24.21
CA GLN A 587 45.45 -27.32 25.23
C GLN A 587 46.57 -27.78 26.20
N GLY A 588 47.48 -28.65 25.73
CA GLY A 588 48.63 -29.08 26.53
C GLY A 588 48.32 -30.16 27.58
N ILE A 589 47.09 -30.69 27.63
CA ILE A 589 46.74 -31.77 28.55
C ILE A 589 47.67 -32.97 28.39
N ASN A 590 48.14 -33.52 29.51
CA ASN A 590 49.10 -34.63 29.53
C ASN A 590 48.56 -35.86 28.78
N GLU A 591 49.37 -36.45 27.90
CA GLU A 591 48.98 -37.61 27.11
C GLU A 591 48.51 -38.81 27.95
N ASN A 592 49.10 -39.00 29.13
CA ASN A 592 48.72 -40.08 30.05
C ASN A 592 47.33 -39.87 30.63
N VAL A 593 46.94 -38.61 30.89
CA VAL A 593 45.60 -38.26 31.35
C VAL A 593 44.58 -38.61 30.26
N VAL A 594 44.82 -38.19 29.01
CA VAL A 594 43.93 -38.51 27.88
C VAL A 594 43.84 -40.02 27.65
N ARG A 595 44.95 -40.77 27.73
CA ARG A 595 44.94 -42.24 27.62
C ARG A 595 44.08 -42.89 28.71
N ARG A 596 44.12 -42.40 29.95
CA ARG A 596 43.26 -42.88 31.04
C ARG A 596 41.79 -42.56 30.74
N VAL A 597 41.49 -41.31 30.37
CA VAL A 597 40.12 -40.89 29.99
C VAL A 597 39.54 -41.76 28.87
N LEU A 598 40.33 -42.07 27.84
CA LEU A 598 39.88 -42.92 26.73
C LEU A 598 39.54 -44.34 27.19
N ARG A 599 40.29 -44.91 28.14
CA ARG A 599 39.93 -46.21 28.74
C ARG A 599 38.65 -46.12 29.56
N THR A 600 38.49 -45.06 30.35
CA THR A 600 37.27 -44.81 31.13
C THR A 600 36.05 -44.65 30.22
N LEU A 601 36.18 -43.93 29.10
CA LEU A 601 35.13 -43.81 28.08
C LEU A 601 34.84 -45.13 27.37
N ALA A 602 35.86 -45.95 27.08
CA ALA A 602 35.67 -47.27 26.47
C ALA A 602 34.91 -48.22 27.42
N GLN A 603 35.22 -48.18 28.72
CA GLN A 603 34.50 -48.94 29.72
C GLN A 603 33.06 -48.48 29.85
N ALA A 604 32.82 -47.16 29.93
CA ALA A 604 31.48 -46.60 29.96
C ALA A 604 30.67 -46.96 28.71
N ALA A 605 31.29 -46.94 27.53
CA ALA A 605 30.66 -47.34 26.27
C ALA A 605 30.20 -48.81 26.31
N SER A 606 31.04 -49.69 26.85
CA SER A 606 30.71 -51.11 27.02
C SER A 606 29.62 -51.34 28.07
N GLU A 607 29.61 -50.57 29.15
CA GLU A 607 28.63 -50.70 30.24
C GLU A 607 27.24 -50.20 29.83
N THR A 608 27.19 -49.05 29.17
CA THR A 608 25.96 -48.37 28.77
C THR A 608 25.45 -48.80 27.39
N GLY A 609 26.23 -49.57 26.64
CA GLY A 609 25.94 -49.90 25.25
C GLY A 609 26.04 -48.71 24.29
N THR A 610 26.58 -47.57 24.72
CA THR A 610 26.81 -46.39 23.88
C THR A 610 27.95 -46.60 22.89
N GLN A 611 28.01 -45.76 21.86
CA GLN A 611 29.12 -45.74 20.92
C GLN A 611 29.95 -44.48 21.12
N VAL A 612 31.27 -44.66 21.20
CA VAL A 612 32.21 -43.53 21.15
C VAL A 612 33.03 -43.66 19.87
N ILE A 613 33.21 -42.57 19.13
CA ILE A 613 34.09 -42.51 17.96
C ILE A 613 35.08 -41.37 18.17
N SER A 614 36.37 -41.68 18.16
CA SER A 614 37.43 -40.71 18.40
C SER A 614 38.48 -40.74 17.29
N THR A 615 39.03 -39.57 16.95
CA THR A 615 40.17 -39.44 16.04
C THR A 615 41.45 -39.27 16.84
N GLN A 616 42.51 -40.00 16.47
CA GLN A 616 43.79 -39.95 17.17
C GLN A 616 44.97 -39.98 16.20
N ALA A 617 45.95 -39.12 16.46
CA ALA A 617 47.26 -39.17 15.80
C ALA A 617 48.29 -39.96 16.61
N LEU A 618 48.08 -40.08 17.93
CA LEU A 618 48.93 -40.84 18.84
C LEU A 618 48.46 -42.28 18.94
N THR A 619 49.37 -43.17 19.36
CA THR A 619 49.06 -44.60 19.51
C THR A 619 47.96 -44.81 20.56
N PRO A 620 46.82 -45.42 20.19
CA PRO A 620 45.70 -45.62 21.10
C PRO A 620 46.04 -46.55 22.28
N PRO A 621 45.31 -46.46 23.40
CA PRO A 621 45.40 -47.46 24.45
C PRO A 621 44.96 -48.84 23.92
N ALA A 622 45.71 -49.89 24.30
CA ALA A 622 45.41 -51.26 23.90
C ALA A 622 44.38 -51.89 24.86
N ASP A 623 43.15 -52.05 24.39
CA ASP A 623 42.14 -52.92 25.01
C ASP A 623 41.15 -53.40 23.94
N PRO A 624 41.40 -54.56 23.29
CA PRO A 624 40.56 -55.03 22.19
C PRO A 624 39.13 -55.41 22.61
N LYS A 625 38.85 -55.56 23.91
CA LYS A 625 37.49 -55.89 24.39
C LYS A 625 36.55 -54.70 24.36
N THR A 626 37.07 -53.50 24.54
CA THR A 626 36.28 -52.25 24.64
C THR A 626 36.68 -51.21 23.59
N ILE A 627 37.83 -51.40 22.93
CA ILE A 627 38.41 -50.46 21.95
C ILE A 627 38.62 -51.16 20.60
N ARG A 628 37.99 -50.62 19.55
CA ARG A 628 38.23 -50.98 18.15
C ARG A 628 39.11 -49.93 17.49
N VAL A 629 40.27 -50.32 16.98
CA VAL A 629 41.15 -49.41 16.23
C VAL A 629 40.95 -49.59 14.73
N LEU A 630 40.61 -48.50 14.05
CA LEU A 630 40.45 -48.39 12.62
C LEU A 630 41.67 -47.67 12.05
N SER A 631 42.56 -48.41 11.41
CA SER A 631 43.77 -47.83 10.80
C SER A 631 43.41 -47.15 9.48
N MET A 632 43.78 -45.87 9.35
CA MET A 632 43.51 -45.03 8.18
C MET A 632 44.74 -45.07 7.25
N PRO A 633 44.69 -45.80 6.11
CA PRO A 633 45.89 -46.14 5.33
C PRO A 633 46.36 -45.06 4.37
N ARG A 634 45.52 -44.08 4.01
CA ARG A 634 45.83 -43.05 3.00
C ARG A 634 46.19 -41.72 3.67
N ALA A 635 47.39 -41.22 3.45
CA ALA A 635 47.72 -39.81 3.67
C ALA A 635 47.33 -39.04 2.41
N TYR A 636 46.39 -38.11 2.53
CA TYR A 636 46.07 -37.20 1.43
C TYR A 636 47.15 -36.13 1.35
N ALA A 637 47.55 -35.75 0.12
CA ALA A 637 48.47 -34.64 -0.07
C ALA A 637 47.91 -33.40 0.65
N ALA A 638 48.74 -32.71 1.43
CA ALA A 638 48.35 -31.44 2.02
C ALA A 638 48.00 -30.45 0.88
N PRO A 639 46.98 -29.60 1.04
CA PRO A 639 46.71 -28.52 0.09
C PRO A 639 47.91 -27.58 -0.05
#